data_AF-E7C8B5-F1
#
_entry.id   AF-E7C8B5-F1
#
_cell.length_a   1.000
_cell.length_b   1.000
_cell.length_c   1.000
_cell.angle_alpha   90.00
_cell.angle_beta   90.00
_cell.angle_gamma   90.00
#
_symmetry.space_group_name_H-M   'P 1'
#
loop_
_entity.id
_entity.type
_entity.pdbx_description
1 polymer ?
#
loop_
_entity_poly.entity_id
_entity_poly.type
_entity_poly.pdbx_seq_one_letter_code
_entity_poly.pdbx_strand_id
1 'polypeptide(L)'
;MPSDWSEADRTRQRKVTVSVDDSVVAGQILGQSSDTKFEADVSPVRNNTAYCPVDFFDSSLAAAMTNILATLISDWEDYKSDSGIYNEASMYRTACRTETGSL
;
A
#
# COMPACT_ATOMS: atom_id res chain seq x y z
N MET A 1 -32.08 -2.07 35.86
CA MET A 1 -31.05 -1.34 35.07
C MET A 1 -30.33 -2.40 34.25
N PRO A 2 -30.53 -2.48 32.92
CA PRO A 2 -29.93 -3.54 32.13
C PRO A 2 -28.45 -3.25 31.89
N SER A 3 -27.63 -4.15 32.41
CA SER A 3 -26.23 -4.38 32.06
C SER A 3 -26.16 -4.95 30.64
N ASP A 4 -25.91 -4.11 29.64
CA ASP A 4 -25.81 -4.60 28.26
C ASP A 4 -24.76 -3.86 27.43
N TRP A 5 -23.55 -3.76 27.98
CA TRP A 5 -22.37 -3.23 27.30
C TRP A 5 -21.40 -4.34 26.83
N SER A 6 -21.89 -5.55 26.49
CA SER A 6 -20.97 -6.67 26.18
C SER A 6 -21.16 -7.41 24.85
N GLU A 7 -22.14 -7.05 24.01
CA GLU A 7 -22.26 -7.65 22.68
C GLU A 7 -21.85 -6.73 21.53
N ALA A 8 -22.10 -5.42 21.64
CA ALA A 8 -21.73 -4.45 20.60
C ALA A 8 -20.22 -4.17 20.51
N ASP A 9 -19.45 -4.48 21.55
CA ASP A 9 -18.01 -4.21 21.61
C ASP A 9 -17.14 -5.44 21.22
N ARG A 10 -17.75 -6.61 21.06
CA ARG A 10 -17.07 -7.84 20.60
C ARG A 10 -16.95 -7.95 19.08
N THR A 11 -17.71 -7.16 18.32
CA THR A 11 -17.80 -7.26 16.85
C THR A 11 -16.86 -6.32 16.09
N ARG A 12 -16.09 -5.47 16.77
CA ARG A 12 -14.94 -4.77 16.17
C ARG A 12 -13.64 -5.57 16.24
N GLN A 13 -13.72 -6.89 16.18
CA GLN A 13 -12.55 -7.68 15.83
C GLN A 13 -12.19 -7.33 14.38
N ARG A 14 -11.17 -6.47 14.22
CA ARG A 14 -10.46 -6.25 12.96
C ARG A 14 -9.93 -7.61 12.50
N LYS A 15 -10.71 -8.29 11.69
CA LYS A 15 -10.53 -9.72 11.44
C LYS A 15 -9.80 -9.89 10.12
N VAL A 16 -8.51 -10.19 10.20
CA VAL A 16 -7.82 -10.89 9.11
C VAL A 16 -8.61 -12.18 8.87
N THR A 17 -9.01 -12.42 7.63
CA THR A 17 -9.89 -13.54 7.26
C THR A 17 -9.12 -14.78 6.81
N VAL A 18 -7.79 -14.67 6.72
CA VAL A 18 -6.87 -15.70 6.23
C VAL A 18 -5.81 -16.03 7.29
N SER A 19 -5.26 -17.24 7.21
CA SER A 19 -4.15 -17.72 8.03
C SER A 19 -2.87 -17.82 7.21
N VAL A 20 -1.73 -17.92 7.90
CA VAL A 20 -0.46 -18.28 7.27
C VAL A 20 -0.64 -19.62 6.53
N ASP A 21 -0.06 -19.72 5.33
CA ASP A 21 -0.12 -20.87 4.42
C ASP A 21 -1.47 -21.11 3.70
N ASP A 22 -2.48 -20.27 3.92
CA ASP A 22 -3.71 -20.34 3.13
C ASP A 22 -3.43 -19.98 1.65
N SER A 23 -3.97 -20.80 0.74
CA SER A 23 -4.04 -20.44 -0.67
C SER A 23 -5.17 -19.45 -0.89
N VAL A 24 -4.87 -18.31 -1.52
CA VAL A 24 -5.84 -17.24 -1.79
C VAL A 24 -5.99 -17.02 -3.29
N VAL A 25 -7.15 -16.51 -3.71
CA VAL A 25 -7.43 -16.15 -5.11
C VAL A 25 -7.59 -14.64 -5.27
N ALA A 26 -7.31 -14.14 -6.48
CA ALA A 26 -7.52 -12.72 -6.80
C ALA A 26 -8.97 -12.31 -6.51
N GLY A 27 -9.13 -11.17 -5.81
CA GLY A 27 -10.44 -10.66 -5.38
C GLY A 27 -10.96 -11.24 -4.05
N GLN A 28 -10.26 -12.20 -3.43
CA GLN A 28 -10.61 -12.69 -2.10
C GLN A 28 -10.38 -11.59 -1.05
N ILE A 29 -11.39 -11.36 -0.21
CA ILE A 29 -11.27 -10.44 0.93
C ILE A 29 -10.35 -11.07 1.97
N LEU A 30 -9.20 -10.43 2.22
CA LEU A 30 -8.17 -10.88 3.19
C LEU A 30 -8.34 -10.28 4.60
N GLY A 31 -9.19 -9.28 4.73
CA GLY A 31 -9.48 -8.62 6.00
C GLY A 31 -10.20 -7.29 5.80
N GLN A 32 -10.34 -6.55 6.88
CA GLN A 32 -10.87 -5.18 6.86
C GLN A 32 -9.72 -4.18 7.05
N SER A 33 -9.73 -3.12 6.26
CA SER A 33 -8.78 -2.02 6.41
C SER A 33 -8.91 -1.41 7.80
N SER A 34 -7.76 -1.07 8.39
CA SER A 34 -7.69 -0.14 9.52
C SER A 34 -7.16 1.20 9.02
N ASP A 35 -7.14 2.24 9.86
CA ASP A 35 -6.47 3.52 9.56
C ASP A 35 -4.93 3.39 9.40
N THR A 36 -4.41 2.16 9.43
CA THR A 36 -2.99 1.85 9.27
C THR A 36 -2.68 1.52 7.81
N LYS A 37 -1.55 2.05 7.33
CA LYS A 37 -1.05 2.01 5.95
C LYS A 37 -1.16 0.64 5.29
N PHE A 38 -1.45 0.66 3.98
CA PHE A 38 -1.17 -0.45 3.07
C PHE A 38 0.32 -0.38 2.69
N GLU A 39 1.07 -1.41 3.05
CA GLU A 39 2.45 -1.61 2.64
C GLU A 39 2.52 -2.97 1.95
N ALA A 40 2.81 -2.97 0.65
CA ALA A 40 2.99 -4.18 -0.13
C ALA A 40 4.48 -4.39 -0.36
N ASP A 41 5.11 -5.11 0.57
CA ASP A 41 6.45 -5.65 0.33
C ASP A 41 6.32 -6.92 -0.50
N VAL A 42 6.52 -6.78 -1.82
CA VAL A 42 6.79 -7.94 -2.68
C VAL A 42 8.24 -8.33 -2.43
N SER A 43 8.50 -8.98 -1.29
CA SER A 43 9.79 -9.61 -1.03
C SER A 43 9.80 -10.97 -1.73
N PRO A 44 10.56 -11.17 -2.82
CA PRO A 44 10.72 -12.50 -3.34
C PRO A 44 11.55 -13.26 -2.32
N VAL A 45 10.97 -14.32 -1.76
CA VAL A 45 11.66 -15.31 -0.95
C VAL A 45 12.93 -15.88 -1.64
N ARG A 46 13.27 -15.52 -2.91
CA ARG A 46 14.45 -16.07 -3.61
C ARG A 46 15.30 -15.21 -4.57
N ASN A 47 14.97 -14.00 -5.05
CA ASN A 47 15.71 -13.46 -6.23
C ASN A 47 16.12 -11.96 -6.26
N ASN A 48 16.06 -11.23 -5.14
CA ASN A 48 16.55 -9.85 -5.06
C ASN A 48 15.92 -8.85 -6.05
N THR A 49 14.81 -9.21 -6.71
CA THR A 49 14.17 -8.40 -7.75
C THR A 49 13.24 -7.36 -7.13
N ALA A 50 13.40 -6.09 -7.51
CA ALA A 50 12.47 -5.02 -7.15
C ALA A 50 11.30 -4.98 -8.14
N TYR A 51 10.11 -4.68 -7.61
CA TYR A 51 8.86 -4.55 -8.36
C TYR A 51 8.25 -3.18 -8.07
N CYS A 52 7.80 -2.47 -9.11
CA CYS A 52 7.02 -1.26 -8.94
C CYS A 52 5.54 -1.65 -8.76
N PRO A 53 4.91 -1.41 -7.59
CA PRO A 53 3.54 -1.83 -7.34
C PRO A 53 2.52 -1.25 -8.32
N VAL A 54 2.80 -0.04 -8.85
CA VAL A 54 1.96 0.66 -9.82
C VAL A 54 1.81 -0.12 -11.12
N ASP A 55 2.78 -0.96 -11.50
CA ASP A 55 2.69 -1.79 -12.72
C ASP A 55 1.62 -2.88 -12.63
N PHE A 56 1.14 -3.20 -11.41
CA PHE A 56 0.14 -4.25 -11.17
C PHE A 56 -1.28 -3.71 -10.97
N PHE A 57 -1.45 -2.38 -10.91
CA PHE A 57 -2.77 -1.77 -10.79
C PHE A 57 -3.44 -1.62 -12.16
N ASP A 58 -4.78 -1.65 -12.16
CA ASP A 58 -5.52 -1.21 -13.33
C ASP A 58 -5.19 0.26 -13.64
N SER A 59 -5.33 0.67 -14.89
CA SER A 59 -4.87 1.99 -15.35
C SER A 59 -5.50 3.16 -14.59
N SER A 60 -6.77 3.04 -14.18
CA SER A 60 -7.46 4.05 -13.38
C SER A 60 -6.87 4.16 -11.96
N LEU A 61 -6.63 3.03 -11.30
CA LEU A 61 -6.04 3.00 -9.97
C LEU A 61 -4.57 3.43 -9.99
N ALA A 62 -3.82 3.03 -11.03
CA ALA A 62 -2.44 3.46 -11.24
C ALA A 62 -2.34 4.99 -11.35
N ALA A 63 -3.21 5.61 -12.15
CA ALA A 63 -3.26 7.07 -12.28
C ALA A 63 -3.65 7.76 -10.96
N ALA A 64 -4.66 7.23 -10.25
CA ALA A 64 -5.08 7.78 -8.96
C ALA A 64 -3.96 7.71 -7.91
N MET A 65 -3.29 6.56 -7.80
CA MET A 65 -2.17 6.37 -6.87
C MET A 65 -0.98 7.27 -7.21
N THR A 66 -0.65 7.40 -8.50
CA THR A 66 0.42 8.29 -8.98
C THR A 66 0.14 9.74 -8.54
N ASN A 67 -1.08 10.22 -8.71
CA ASN A 67 -1.46 11.57 -8.29
C ASN A 67 -1.38 11.76 -6.77
N ILE A 68 -1.87 10.79 -5.98
CA ILE A 68 -1.80 10.84 -4.51
C ILE A 68 -0.34 10.90 -4.05
N LEU A 69 0.52 10.05 -4.62
CA LEU A 69 1.95 10.02 -4.29
C LEU A 69 2.63 11.33 -4.65
N ALA A 70 2.33 11.91 -5.81
CA ALA A 70 2.87 13.20 -6.23
C ALA A 70 2.49 14.33 -5.23
N THR A 71 1.23 14.38 -4.79
CA THR A 71 0.80 15.33 -3.74
C THR A 71 1.58 15.12 -2.44
N LEU A 72 1.67 13.88 -1.96
CA LEU A 72 2.37 13.58 -0.70
C LEU A 72 3.86 13.92 -0.75
N ILE A 73 4.50 13.73 -1.91
CA ILE A 73 5.89 14.11 -2.14
C ILE A 73 6.02 15.64 -2.08
N SER A 74 5.17 16.37 -2.80
CA SER A 74 5.17 17.84 -2.78
C SER A 74 4.96 18.38 -1.36
N ASP A 75 3.98 17.85 -0.63
CA ASP A 75 3.71 18.23 0.76
C ASP A 75 4.92 17.98 1.67
N TRP A 76 5.67 16.90 1.42
CA TRP A 76 6.86 16.57 2.18
C TRP A 76 8.03 17.49 1.86
N GLU A 77 8.24 17.81 0.57
CA GLU A 77 9.26 18.77 0.13
C GLU A 77 8.98 20.17 0.70
N ASP A 78 7.72 20.61 0.68
CA ASP A 78 7.29 21.87 1.30
C ASP A 78 7.52 21.87 2.81
N TYR A 79 7.11 20.79 3.49
CA TYR A 79 7.33 20.63 4.93
C TYR A 79 8.81 20.65 5.32
N LYS A 80 9.68 20.08 4.47
CA LYS A 80 11.14 20.09 4.67
C LYS A 80 11.81 21.36 4.15
N SER A 81 11.09 22.18 3.40
CA SER A 81 11.64 23.31 2.65
C SER A 81 12.82 22.89 1.76
N ASP A 82 12.73 21.71 1.17
CA ASP A 82 13.75 21.09 0.32
C ASP A 82 13.07 20.40 -0.87
N SER A 83 13.11 21.08 -2.02
CA SER A 83 12.54 20.61 -3.29
C SER A 83 13.49 19.68 -4.08
N GLY A 84 14.58 19.22 -3.45
CA GLY A 84 15.54 18.30 -4.05
C GLY A 84 15.39 16.86 -3.57
N ILE A 85 14.44 16.59 -2.66
CA ILE A 85 14.26 15.27 -2.04
C ILE A 85 13.77 14.26 -3.07
N TYR A 86 12.91 14.68 -4.00
CA TYR A 86 12.34 13.83 -5.03
C TYR A 86 12.60 14.39 -6.43
N ASN A 87 13.29 13.60 -7.24
CA ASN A 87 13.51 13.92 -8.65
C ASN A 87 12.70 12.98 -9.53
N GLU A 88 11.50 13.42 -9.93
CA GLU A 88 10.59 12.63 -10.75
C GLU A 88 11.23 12.17 -12.07
N ALA A 89 12.07 13.00 -12.70
CA ALA A 89 12.74 12.66 -13.95
C ALA A 89 13.78 11.53 -13.79
N SER A 90 14.21 11.24 -12.57
CA SER A 90 15.11 10.12 -12.27
C SER A 90 14.38 8.83 -11.87
N MET A 91 13.04 8.86 -11.79
CA MET A 91 12.20 7.73 -11.42
C MET A 91 11.59 7.07 -12.66
N TYR A 92 11.34 5.76 -12.59
CA TYR A 92 10.62 5.04 -13.63
C TYR A 92 9.13 5.41 -13.65
N ARG A 93 8.52 5.47 -12.47
CA ARG A 93 7.17 5.95 -12.19
C ARG A 93 7.17 6.68 -10.86
N THR A 94 6.10 7.41 -10.54
CA THR A 94 6.03 8.12 -9.26
C THR A 94 6.25 7.16 -8.09
N ALA A 95 7.26 7.47 -7.26
CA ALA A 95 7.75 6.64 -6.15
C ALA A 95 8.40 5.28 -6.51
N CYS A 96 8.70 5.00 -7.78
CA CYS A 96 9.39 3.78 -8.23
C CYS A 96 10.73 4.11 -8.90
N ARG A 97 11.84 3.60 -8.33
CA ARG A 97 13.20 3.83 -8.85
C ARG A 97 13.56 2.98 -10.06
N THR A 98 13.06 1.76 -10.13
CA THR A 98 13.38 0.81 -11.20
C THR A 98 12.10 0.24 -11.80
N GLU A 99 12.20 -0.16 -13.07
CA GLU A 99 11.17 -0.95 -13.72
C GLU A 99 11.04 -2.32 -13.03
N THR A 100 9.82 -2.84 -12.99
CA THR A 100 9.54 -4.19 -12.53
C THR A 100 10.46 -5.20 -13.21
N GLY A 101 11.21 -5.97 -12.41
CA GLY A 101 12.12 -6.99 -12.94
C GLY A 101 13.55 -6.51 -13.20
N SER A 102 13.86 -5.23 -12.92
CA SER A 102 15.20 -4.65 -13.11
C SER A 102 15.92 -4.47 -11.77
N LEU A 103 17.19 -4.92 -11.73
CA LEU A 103 18.15 -4.74 -10.64
C LEU A 103 18.96 -3.45 -10.82
#